data_AF-C3ZT43-F1
#
_entry.id   AF-C3ZT43-F1
#
_cell.length_a   1.000
_cell.length_b   1.000
_cell.length_c   1.000
_cell.angle_alpha   90.00
_cell.angle_beta   90.00
_cell.angle_gamma   90.00
#
_symmetry.space_group_name_H-M   'P 1'
#
loop_
_entity.id
_entity.type
_entity.pdbx_description
1 polymer ?
#
loop_
_entity_poly.entity_id
_entity_poly.type
_entity_poly.pdbx_seq_one_letter_code
_entity_poly.pdbx_strand_id
1 'polypeptide(L)'
;MKKTAAPNVSEEPNSFVQVCQGFSSELDSYMADYDKRKQEELEREKSRGEEPDEEGWITVTRHGRTPGAPRTEAMEKKALKREKKKRSRRELMNFYTFQIRESKREHIAQLRRKFEEDKDKIATMKANRRFRPY
;
A
#
# COMPACT_ATOMS: atom_id res chain seq x y z
N MET A 1 13.74 45.97 -61.98
CA MET A 1 13.99 44.82 -61.09
C MET A 1 13.05 44.93 -59.90
N LYS A 2 11.98 44.12 -59.85
CA LYS A 2 10.99 44.16 -58.76
C LYS A 2 11.35 43.07 -57.74
N LYS A 3 11.68 43.46 -56.51
CA LYS A 3 11.86 42.54 -55.38
C LYS A 3 10.48 42.09 -54.92
N THR A 4 10.19 40.80 -55.02
CA THR A 4 9.01 40.17 -54.42
C THR A 4 9.28 40.00 -52.92
N ALA A 5 8.53 40.73 -52.08
CA ALA A 5 8.53 40.50 -50.64
C ALA A 5 7.77 39.20 -50.33
N ALA A 6 8.39 38.31 -49.57
CA ALA A 6 7.74 37.09 -49.08
C ALA A 6 6.58 37.47 -48.13
N PRO A 7 5.43 36.77 -48.20
CA PRO A 7 4.35 37.00 -47.24
C PRO A 7 4.81 36.55 -45.84
N ASN A 8 4.63 37.46 -44.89
CA ASN A 8 4.80 37.23 -43.46
C ASN A 8 3.95 36.01 -43.05
N VAL A 9 4.60 34.92 -42.63
CA VAL A 9 3.94 33.80 -41.98
C VAL A 9 3.50 34.31 -40.62
N SER A 10 2.27 34.81 -40.54
CA SER A 10 1.62 35.12 -39.28
C SER A 10 1.57 33.83 -38.47
N GLU A 11 2.40 33.78 -37.43
CA GLU A 11 2.37 32.78 -36.37
C GLU A 11 0.97 32.84 -35.75
N GLU A 12 0.08 31.93 -36.13
CA GLU A 12 -1.16 31.74 -35.39
C GLU A 12 -0.75 31.34 -33.97
N PRO A 13 -1.16 32.09 -32.93
CA PRO A 13 -0.85 31.71 -31.57
C PRO A 13 -1.47 30.34 -31.32
N ASN A 14 -0.58 29.37 -31.17
CA ASN A 14 -0.84 27.95 -31.14
C ASN A 14 -2.00 27.65 -30.19
N SER A 15 -3.18 27.34 -30.74
CA SER A 15 -4.46 27.21 -30.03
C SER A 15 -4.41 26.25 -28.84
N PHE A 16 -3.49 25.28 -28.88
CA PHE A 16 -3.17 24.38 -27.79
C PHE A 16 -2.68 25.09 -26.51
N VAL A 17 -1.84 26.12 -26.63
CA VAL A 17 -1.31 26.89 -25.49
C VAL A 17 -2.43 27.65 -24.78
N GLN A 18 -3.40 28.19 -25.53
CA GLN A 18 -4.53 28.91 -24.96
C GLN A 18 -5.52 27.98 -24.24
N VAL A 19 -5.72 26.76 -24.76
CA VAL A 19 -6.52 25.73 -24.08
C VAL A 19 -5.85 25.27 -22.78
N CYS A 20 -4.53 25.09 -22.78
CA CYS A 20 -3.77 24.76 -21.56
C CYS A 20 -3.83 25.87 -20.51
N GLN A 21 -3.75 27.14 -20.92
CA GLN A 21 -3.85 28.28 -20.02
C GLN A 21 -5.25 28.40 -19.39
N GLY A 22 -6.32 28.17 -20.17
CA GLY A 22 -7.69 28.13 -19.66
C GLY A 22 -7.89 27.02 -18.62
N PHE A 23 -7.45 25.80 -18.92
CA PHE A 23 -7.53 24.67 -17.99
C PHE A 23 -6.71 24.87 -16.72
N SER A 24 -5.51 25.46 -16.83
CA SER A 24 -4.69 25.80 -15.65
C SER A 24 -5.44 26.75 -14.73
N SER A 25 -6.03 27.82 -15.27
CA SER A 25 -6.77 28.79 -14.46
C SER A 25 -8.01 28.20 -13.77
N GLU A 26 -8.69 27.26 -14.43
CA GLU A 26 -9.81 26.52 -13.86
C GLU A 26 -9.35 25.61 -12.72
N LEU A 27 -8.26 24.85 -12.92
CA LEU A 27 -7.66 24.01 -11.87
C LEU A 27 -7.19 24.83 -10.68
N ASP A 28 -6.54 25.98 -10.92
CA ASP A 28 -6.05 26.87 -9.87
C ASP A 28 -7.21 27.42 -9.03
N SER A 29 -8.32 27.80 -9.68
CA SER A 29 -9.54 28.23 -8.98
C SER A 29 -10.15 27.12 -8.14
N TYR A 30 -10.23 25.90 -8.69
CA TYR A 30 -10.75 24.73 -7.99
C TYR A 30 -9.89 24.34 -6.79
N MET A 31 -8.56 24.36 -6.93
CA MET A 31 -7.62 24.09 -5.84
C MET A 31 -7.73 25.15 -4.75
N ALA A 32 -7.81 26.43 -5.11
CA ALA A 32 -7.99 27.51 -4.13
C ALA A 32 -9.28 27.36 -3.33
N ASP A 33 -10.39 27.02 -3.98
CA ASP A 33 -11.68 26.81 -3.30
C ASP A 33 -11.71 25.51 -2.47
N TYR A 34 -10.97 24.48 -2.89
CA TYR A 34 -10.78 23.27 -2.09
C TYR A 34 -9.97 23.56 -0.82
N ASP A 35 -8.87 24.31 -0.94
CA ASP A 35 -8.01 24.66 0.18
C ASP A 35 -8.74 25.54 1.20
N LYS A 36 -9.53 26.52 0.74
CA LYS A 36 -10.41 27.31 1.61
C LYS A 36 -11.39 26.42 2.39
N ARG A 37 -12.10 25.52 1.71
CA ARG A 37 -13.04 24.58 2.35
C ARG A 37 -12.34 23.70 3.39
N LYS A 38 -11.12 23.23 3.10
CA LYS A 38 -10.33 22.42 4.03
C LYS A 38 -9.82 23.21 5.24
N GLN A 39 -9.43 24.46 5.05
CA GLN A 39 -9.02 25.35 6.15
C GLN A 39 -10.20 25.64 7.09
N GLU A 40 -11.37 25.98 6.54
CA GLU A 40 -12.57 26.20 7.35
C GLU A 40 -13.01 24.95 8.13
N GLU A 41 -12.91 23.77 7.53
CA GLU A 41 -13.21 22.50 8.20
C GLU A 41 -12.25 22.26 9.38
N LEU A 42 -10.95 22.52 9.17
CA LEU A 42 -9.94 22.42 10.23
C LEU A 42 -10.15 23.44 11.35
N GLU A 43 -10.53 24.68 11.02
CA GLU A 43 -10.83 25.73 12.00
C GLU A 43 -12.08 25.39 12.82
N ARG A 44 -13.15 24.90 12.18
CA ARG A 44 -14.35 24.40 12.86
C ARG A 44 -14.07 23.20 13.76
N GLU A 45 -13.18 22.30 13.36
CA GLU A 45 -12.75 21.16 14.20
C GLU A 45 -11.92 21.62 15.41
N LYS A 46 -11.08 22.62 15.25
CA LYS A 46 -10.30 23.21 16.36
C LYS A 46 -11.21 23.92 17.35
N SER A 47 -12.11 24.79 16.87
CA SER A 47 -13.03 25.51 17.74
C SER A 47 -13.92 24.56 18.55
N ARG A 48 -14.40 23.47 17.92
CA ARG A 48 -15.19 22.44 18.59
C ARG A 48 -14.41 21.65 19.66
N GLY A 49 -13.08 21.57 19.54
CA GLY A 49 -12.23 20.90 20.54
C GLY A 49 -11.80 21.80 21.70
N GLU A 50 -11.87 23.12 21.52
CA GLU A 50 -11.44 24.13 22.48
C GLU A 50 -12.58 24.63 23.38
N GLU A 51 -13.85 24.40 23.01
CA GLU A 51 -15.00 24.69 23.86
C GLU A 51 -14.98 23.79 25.11
N PRO A 52 -14.85 24.36 26.32
CA PRO A 52 -14.93 23.60 27.56
C PRO A 52 -16.37 23.17 27.82
N ASP A 53 -16.55 21.91 28.22
CA ASP A 53 -17.86 21.39 28.64
C ASP A 53 -18.36 22.10 29.92
N GLU A 54 -19.63 21.90 30.29
CA GLU A 54 -20.26 22.51 31.48
C GLU A 54 -19.50 22.18 32.80
N GLU A 55 -18.78 21.06 32.84
CA GLU A 55 -17.87 20.67 33.94
C GLU A 55 -16.41 21.14 33.78
N GLY A 56 -16.09 21.96 32.77
CA GLY A 56 -14.76 22.55 32.56
C GLY A 56 -13.69 21.58 31.99
N TRP A 57 -14.10 20.44 31.45
CA TRP A 57 -13.19 19.51 30.78
C TRP A 57 -12.94 19.94 29.33
N ILE A 58 -11.68 19.84 28.89
CA ILE A 58 -11.27 20.11 27.50
C ILE A 58 -11.05 18.76 26.80
N THR A 59 -11.82 18.49 25.75
CA THR A 59 -11.66 17.25 24.97
C THR A 59 -10.44 17.36 24.04
N VAL A 60 -9.38 16.62 24.34
CA VAL A 60 -8.20 16.52 23.47
C VAL A 60 -8.57 15.76 22.20
N THR A 61 -8.95 16.49 21.15
CA THR A 61 -9.17 15.92 19.82
C THR A 61 -7.85 15.88 19.04
N ARG A 62 -7.68 14.85 18.19
CA ARG A 62 -6.50 14.73 17.32
C ARG A 62 -6.86 15.21 15.92
N HIS A 63 -6.38 16.39 15.55
CA HIS A 63 -6.57 16.95 14.21
C HIS A 63 -5.89 16.10 13.11
N GLY A 64 -6.46 16.11 11.90
CA GLY A 64 -5.83 15.53 10.71
C GLY A 64 -6.07 14.03 10.48
N ARG A 65 -7.11 13.44 11.07
CA ARG A 65 -7.51 12.08 10.72
C ARG A 65 -8.47 12.14 9.53
N THR A 66 -7.98 11.83 8.34
CA THR A 66 -8.87 11.50 7.22
C THR A 66 -9.83 10.39 7.67
N PRO A 67 -11.13 10.48 7.30
CA PRO A 67 -12.09 9.43 7.62
C PRO A 67 -11.47 8.09 7.21
N GLY A 68 -11.45 7.16 8.16
CA GLY A 68 -10.60 5.98 8.10
C GLY A 68 -10.75 5.21 6.78
N ALA A 69 -9.72 4.44 6.44
CA ALA A 69 -9.68 3.61 5.23
C ALA A 69 -11.07 3.00 4.92
N PRO A 70 -11.51 3.04 3.66
CA PRO A 70 -12.87 2.66 3.30
C PRO A 70 -13.15 1.24 3.78
N ARG A 71 -14.33 1.04 4.38
CA ARG A 71 -14.85 -0.26 4.80
C ARG A 71 -15.13 -1.14 3.58
N THR A 72 -14.06 -1.68 3.03
CA THR A 72 -14.04 -2.60 1.91
C THR A 72 -13.66 -3.98 2.44
N GLU A 73 -14.21 -5.04 1.84
CA GLU A 73 -13.89 -6.41 2.23
C GLU A 73 -12.39 -6.71 2.20
N ALA A 74 -11.65 -6.07 1.28
CA ALA A 74 -10.20 -6.21 1.16
C ALA A 74 -9.45 -5.63 2.37
N MET A 75 -9.88 -4.47 2.88
CA MET A 75 -9.33 -3.86 4.10
C MET A 75 -9.68 -4.70 5.34
N GLU A 76 -10.90 -5.23 5.42
CA GLU A 76 -11.33 -6.11 6.51
C GLU A 76 -10.53 -7.42 6.56
N LYS A 77 -10.32 -8.06 5.40
CA LYS A 77 -9.45 -9.25 5.29
C LYS A 77 -8.02 -8.94 5.74
N LYS A 78 -7.48 -7.76 5.42
CA LYS A 78 -6.16 -7.32 5.90
C LYS A 78 -6.13 -7.08 7.41
N ALA A 79 -7.18 -6.47 7.97
CA ALA A 79 -7.33 -6.26 9.40
C ALA A 79 -7.37 -7.59 10.17
N LEU A 80 -8.20 -8.53 9.70
CA LEU A 80 -8.30 -9.89 10.25
C LEU A 80 -6.98 -10.65 10.19
N LYS A 81 -6.24 -10.57 9.07
CA LYS A 81 -4.89 -11.17 8.95
C LYS A 81 -3.92 -10.58 9.99
N ARG A 82 -3.95 -9.27 10.17
CA ARG A 82 -3.10 -8.58 11.15
C ARG A 82 -3.45 -8.98 12.57
N GLU A 83 -4.73 -9.13 12.88
CA GLU A 83 -5.21 -9.59 14.17
C GLU A 83 -4.80 -11.03 14.45
N LYS A 84 -4.99 -11.95 13.48
CA LYS A 84 -4.53 -13.34 13.58
C LYS A 84 -3.02 -13.43 13.85
N LYS A 85 -2.20 -12.63 13.15
CA LYS A 85 -0.74 -12.56 13.39
C LYS A 85 -0.39 -12.03 14.78
N LYS A 86 -1.15 -11.04 15.28
CA LYS A 86 -0.97 -10.53 16.66
C LYS A 86 -1.40 -11.57 17.69
N ARG A 87 -2.44 -12.36 17.41
CA ARG A 87 -2.94 -13.43 18.27
C ARG A 87 -1.94 -14.57 18.32
N SER A 88 -1.47 -15.07 17.18
CA SER A 88 -0.45 -16.13 17.12
C SER A 88 0.89 -15.75 17.76
N ARG A 89 1.22 -14.45 17.83
CA ARG A 89 2.40 -13.96 18.54
C ARG A 89 2.19 -13.88 20.06
N ARG A 90 0.95 -13.67 20.51
CA ARG A 90 0.58 -13.59 21.93
C ARG A 90 0.27 -14.98 22.52
N GLU A 91 -0.25 -15.88 21.71
CA GLU A 91 -0.40 -17.29 22.05
C GLU A 91 1.01 -17.87 22.21
N LEU A 92 1.46 -17.97 23.46
CA LEU A 92 2.76 -18.50 23.84
C LEU A 92 2.73 -20.03 23.72
N MET A 93 2.60 -20.53 22.49
CA MET A 93 2.54 -21.98 22.20
C MET A 93 3.82 -22.70 22.65
N ASN A 94 4.94 -21.99 22.68
CA ASN A 94 6.22 -22.50 23.16
C ASN A 94 6.66 -21.71 24.38
N PHE A 95 6.17 -22.11 25.55
CA PHE A 95 6.54 -21.48 26.82
C PHE A 95 8.02 -21.71 27.14
N TYR A 96 8.56 -22.88 26.77
CA TYR A 96 9.93 -23.25 27.06
C TYR A 96 10.80 -23.38 25.82
N THR A 97 12.09 -23.07 25.99
CA THR A 97 13.09 -23.16 24.93
C THR A 97 13.32 -24.59 24.44
N PHE A 98 13.11 -25.60 25.29
CA PHE A 98 13.28 -27.00 24.91
C PHE A 98 12.22 -27.47 23.89
N GLN A 99 10.98 -26.98 23.98
CA GLN A 99 9.90 -27.29 23.02
C GLN A 99 10.26 -26.79 21.61
N ILE A 100 10.85 -25.59 21.54
CA ILE A 100 11.36 -25.02 20.28
C ILE A 100 12.51 -25.85 19.73
N ARG A 101 13.43 -26.31 20.59
CA ARG A 101 14.56 -27.15 20.15
C ARG A 101 14.09 -28.53 19.69
N GLU A 102 13.10 -29.11 20.35
CA GLU A 102 12.51 -30.40 20.00
C GLU A 102 11.78 -30.35 18.65
N SER A 103 10.86 -29.40 18.47
CA SER A 103 10.16 -29.20 17.19
C SER A 103 11.11 -28.96 16.02
N LYS A 104 12.19 -28.17 16.22
CA LYS A 104 13.24 -27.98 15.21
C LYS A 104 14.00 -29.26 14.91
N ARG A 105 14.36 -30.05 15.93
CA ARG A 105 15.05 -31.34 15.74
C ARG A 105 14.16 -32.33 14.98
N GLU A 106 12.89 -32.42 15.33
CA GLU A 106 11.93 -33.27 14.63
C GLU A 106 11.78 -32.86 13.17
N HIS A 107 11.64 -31.56 12.90
CA HIS A 107 11.56 -31.05 11.53
C HIS A 107 12.80 -31.39 10.70
N ILE A 108 14.00 -31.24 11.28
CA ILE A 108 15.27 -31.62 10.61
C ILE A 108 15.32 -33.13 10.36
N ALA A 109 14.88 -33.95 11.31
CA ALA A 109 14.83 -35.40 11.15
C ALA A 109 13.87 -35.82 10.01
N GLN A 110 12.70 -35.19 9.92
CA GLN A 110 11.74 -35.42 8.83
C GLN A 110 12.34 -35.04 7.46
N LEU A 111 13.08 -33.93 7.37
CA LEU A 111 13.76 -33.53 6.13
C LEU A 111 14.84 -34.53 5.71
N ARG A 112 15.64 -35.03 6.66
CA ARG A 112 16.66 -36.05 6.38
C ARG A 112 16.04 -37.36 5.89
N ARG A 113 14.96 -37.80 6.54
CA ARG A 113 14.22 -38.99 6.13
C ARG A 113 13.69 -38.86 4.70
N LYS A 114 13.02 -37.75 4.38
CA LYS A 114 12.51 -37.51 3.01
C LYS A 114 13.63 -37.47 1.97
N PHE A 115 14.78 -36.89 2.33
CA PHE A 115 15.94 -36.84 1.46
C PHE A 115 16.51 -38.22 1.16
N GLU A 116 16.58 -39.11 2.15
CA GLU A 116 16.99 -40.51 1.97
C GLU A 116 16.00 -41.27 1.08
N GLU A 117 14.70 -41.13 1.35
CA GLU A 117 13.63 -41.72 0.52
C GLU A 117 13.72 -41.26 -0.95
N ASP A 118 13.94 -39.97 -1.18
CA ASP A 118 14.10 -39.41 -2.52
C ASP A 118 15.40 -39.88 -3.19
N LYS A 119 16.48 -40.04 -2.43
CA LYS A 119 17.76 -40.58 -2.93
C LYS A 119 17.59 -42.01 -3.43
N ASP A 120 16.90 -42.85 -2.66
CA ASP A 120 16.61 -44.23 -3.03
C ASP A 120 15.70 -44.31 -4.25
N LYS A 121 14.68 -43.45 -4.31
CA LYS A 121 13.80 -43.32 -5.48
C LYS A 121 14.57 -42.91 -6.74
N ILE A 122 15.51 -41.97 -6.63
CA ILE A 122 16.36 -41.56 -7.76
C ILE A 122 17.30 -42.69 -8.17
N ALA A 123 17.88 -43.44 -7.22
CA ALA A 123 18.74 -44.57 -7.51
C ALA A 123 18.00 -45.66 -8.29
N THR A 124 16.79 -46.03 -7.85
CA THR A 124 15.93 -47.00 -8.56
C THR A 124 15.54 -46.49 -9.96
N MET A 125 15.15 -45.22 -10.10
CA MET A 125 14.85 -44.63 -11.41
C MET A 125 16.06 -44.62 -12.35
N LYS A 126 17.26 -44.31 -11.84
CA LYS A 126 18.50 -44.34 -12.62
C LYS A 126 18.85 -45.76 -13.05
N ALA A 127 18.70 -46.75 -12.17
CA ALA A 127 18.93 -48.16 -12.48
C ALA A 127 17.97 -48.68 -13.55
N ASN A 128 16.69 -48.28 -13.47
CA ASN A 128 15.67 -48.65 -14.45
C ASN A 128 15.80 -47.90 -15.79
N ARG A 129 16.57 -46.80 -15.82
CA ARG A 129 16.74 -45.99 -17.03
C ARG A 129 17.65 -46.70 -18.03
N ARG A 130 17.05 -47.25 -19.09
CA ARG A 130 17.81 -47.75 -20.26
C ARG A 130 18.28 -46.59 -21.12
N PHE A 131 19.57 -46.57 -21.43
CA PHE A 131 20.20 -45.58 -22.29
C PHE A 131 19.64 -45.71 -23.72
N ARG A 132 19.17 -44.59 -24.30
CA ARG A 132 18.68 -44.50 -25.68
C ARG A 132 19.66 -43.63 -26.47
N PRO A 133 20.58 -44.24 -27.25
CA PRO A 133 21.71 -43.54 -27.88
C PRO A 133 21.41 -42.77 -29.17
N TYR A 134 20.15 -42.67 -29.60
CA TYR A 134 19.74 -41.93 -30.80
C TYR A 134 18.53 -41.05 -30.47
#